data_AF-A0A224XW13-F1
#
_entry.id   AF-A0A224XW13-F1
#
_cell.length_a   1.000
_cell.length_b   1.000
_cell.length_c   1.000
_cell.angle_alpha   90.00
_cell.angle_beta   90.00
_cell.angle_gamma   90.00
#
_symmetry.space_group_name_H-M   'P 1'
#
loop_
_entity.id
_entity.type
_entity.pdbx_description
1 polymer ?
#
loop_
_entity_poly.entity_id
_entity_poly.type
_entity_poly.pdbx_seq_one_letter_code
_entity_poly.pdbx_strand_id
1 'polypeptide(L)'
;MWTTICFVSALFFWSVYSQYEWQPKDVFDEIRGKIDRVTADNCEIQNLYDLYLPEDSVSHLPDVKELNVNPTFPNRTHLLHLHNLALSRSFFFSYILQARFIRPARNDTYDPGMMYYFLSTVADVSANPYINASAIYFSPHSAYTPSYRGFFNKTMPRFAPRTFRADDFNDPIHLERISTLNTFTVRDLGAFSNETQSMDYTSEHYRINEWYQKWLPDNVVGRHDTKTTYQVQIRYANNTNETFTFHGPPI
;
A
#
# COMPACT_ATOMS: atom_id res chain seq x y z
N MET A 1 -0.46 65.76 -10.75
CA MET A 1 -1.27 64.59 -11.15
C MET A 1 -0.42 63.34 -11.30
N TRP A 2 0.74 63.37 -11.99
CA TRP A 2 1.64 62.21 -12.07
C TRP A 2 2.35 61.86 -10.75
N THR A 3 2.77 62.87 -9.99
CA THR A 3 3.45 62.69 -8.69
C THR A 3 2.56 62.02 -7.64
N THR A 4 1.26 62.37 -7.62
CA THR A 4 0.26 61.78 -6.73
C THR A 4 -0.06 60.32 -7.10
N ILE A 5 -0.04 59.99 -8.39
CA ILE A 5 -0.25 58.62 -8.88
C ILE A 5 0.93 57.72 -8.47
N CYS A 6 2.18 58.20 -8.62
CA CYS A 6 3.37 57.46 -8.20
C CYS A 6 3.40 57.16 -6.71
N PHE A 7 2.95 58.12 -5.88
CA PHE A 7 2.95 57.95 -4.42
C PHE A 7 1.90 56.93 -3.94
N VAL A 8 0.71 56.95 -4.55
CA VAL A 8 -0.36 55.96 -4.27
C VAL A 8 0.05 54.57 -4.75
N SER A 9 0.69 54.45 -5.92
CA SER A 9 1.21 53.15 -6.37
C SER A 9 2.31 52.62 -5.43
N ALA A 10 3.22 53.48 -4.96
CA ALA A 10 4.27 53.07 -4.03
C ALA A 10 3.72 52.57 -2.70
N LEU A 11 2.69 53.24 -2.15
CA LEU A 11 1.99 52.79 -0.95
C LEU A 11 1.29 51.44 -1.17
N PHE A 12 0.66 51.23 -2.32
CA PHE A 12 0.05 49.94 -2.67
C PHE A 12 1.09 48.82 -2.78
N PHE A 13 2.22 49.07 -3.45
CA PHE A 13 3.31 48.09 -3.53
C PHE A 13 3.88 47.78 -2.15
N TRP A 14 4.05 48.78 -1.28
CA TRP A 14 4.55 48.56 0.08
C TRP A 14 3.57 47.81 0.97
N SER A 15 2.27 48.10 0.88
CA SER A 15 1.26 47.34 1.62
C SER A 15 1.16 45.89 1.16
N VAL A 16 1.36 45.64 -0.14
CA VAL A 16 1.35 44.28 -0.69
C VAL A 16 2.61 43.53 -0.26
N TYR A 17 3.79 44.15 -0.34
CA TYR A 17 5.02 43.51 0.13
C TYR A 17 4.99 43.17 1.63
N SER A 18 4.52 44.08 2.48
CA SER A 18 4.46 43.85 3.93
C SER A 18 3.38 42.84 4.35
N GLN A 19 2.33 42.65 3.55
CA GLN A 19 1.26 41.68 3.83
C GLN A 19 1.73 40.22 3.66
N TYR A 20 2.75 39.96 2.85
CA TYR A 20 3.25 38.59 2.59
C TYR A 20 4.60 38.30 3.25
N GLU A 21 5.27 39.30 3.86
CA GLU A 21 6.60 39.14 4.47
C GLU A 21 6.56 38.59 5.91
N TRP A 22 5.40 38.61 6.59
CA TRP A 22 5.31 38.19 8.00
C TRP A 22 5.35 36.68 8.21
N GLN A 23 5.08 35.88 7.17
CA GLN A 23 5.20 34.43 7.22
C GLN A 23 6.41 33.99 6.39
N PRO A 24 7.59 33.80 7.00
CA PRO A 24 8.72 33.21 6.31
C PRO A 24 8.35 31.79 5.91
N LYS A 25 8.85 31.36 4.73
CA LYS A 25 8.66 29.99 4.24
C LYS A 25 9.11 29.01 5.32
N ASP A 26 8.21 28.15 5.76
CA ASP A 26 8.50 27.14 6.78
C ASP A 26 8.72 25.74 6.15
N VAL A 27 9.00 24.75 7.01
CA VAL A 27 9.21 23.36 6.57
C VAL A 27 7.91 22.75 6.01
N PHE A 28 6.75 23.21 6.50
CA PHE A 28 5.46 22.77 6.00
C PHE A 28 5.23 23.25 4.55
N ASP A 29 5.58 24.49 4.24
CA ASP A 29 5.54 25.05 2.88
C ASP A 29 6.51 24.32 1.94
N GLU A 30 7.66 23.86 2.43
CA GLU A 30 8.57 23.01 1.64
C GLU A 30 7.92 21.66 1.31
N ILE A 31 7.36 20.97 2.30
CA ILE A 31 6.66 19.69 2.10
C ILE A 31 5.46 19.87 1.17
N ARG A 32 4.65 20.91 1.40
CA ARG A 32 3.50 21.23 0.55
C ARG A 32 3.93 21.51 -0.88
N GLY A 33 5.01 22.28 -1.05
CA GLY A 33 5.60 22.55 -2.35
C GLY A 33 6.11 21.29 -3.07
N LYS A 34 6.63 20.29 -2.34
CA LYS A 34 7.00 18.98 -2.92
C LYS A 34 5.78 18.18 -3.34
N ILE A 35 4.73 18.15 -2.52
CA ILE A 35 3.47 17.45 -2.81
C ILE A 35 2.80 18.04 -4.05
N ASP A 36 2.69 19.38 -4.12
CA ASP A 36 1.98 20.06 -5.21
C ASP A 36 2.80 20.08 -6.52
N ARG A 37 4.12 19.87 -6.47
CA ARG A 37 4.99 19.84 -7.65
C ARG A 37 4.76 18.60 -8.52
N VAL A 38 4.39 17.47 -7.93
CA VAL A 38 4.23 16.20 -8.66
C VAL A 38 2.77 16.03 -9.06
N THR A 39 2.53 15.99 -10.37
CA THR A 39 1.22 15.77 -10.98
C THR A 39 1.22 14.46 -11.77
N ALA A 40 0.03 13.97 -12.14
CA ALA A 40 -0.11 12.74 -12.93
C ALA A 40 0.69 12.82 -14.25
N ASP A 41 0.76 14.00 -14.87
CA ASP A 41 1.43 14.20 -16.16
C ASP A 41 2.97 14.24 -16.05
N ASN A 42 3.51 14.62 -14.89
CA ASN A 42 4.96 14.80 -14.72
C ASN A 42 5.63 13.70 -13.89
N CYS A 43 4.87 12.85 -13.20
CA CYS A 43 5.37 11.84 -12.26
C CYS A 43 6.41 10.89 -12.88
N GLU A 44 6.23 10.50 -14.15
CA GLU A 44 7.14 9.59 -14.84
C GLU A 44 8.50 10.24 -15.16
N ILE A 45 8.53 11.56 -15.33
CA ILE A 45 9.70 12.35 -15.75
C ILE A 45 10.51 12.80 -14.53
N GLN A 46 9.85 12.99 -13.37
CA GLN A 46 10.51 13.46 -12.16
C GLN A 46 11.58 12.50 -11.64
N ASN A 47 12.60 13.09 -10.98
CA ASN A 47 13.65 12.33 -10.32
C ASN A 47 13.07 11.57 -9.12
N LEU A 48 13.57 10.36 -8.88
CA LEU A 48 13.15 9.49 -7.78
C LEU A 48 13.22 10.20 -6.43
N TYR A 49 14.29 10.97 -6.16
CA TYR A 49 14.46 11.67 -4.87
C TYR A 49 13.42 12.77 -4.64
N ASP A 50 12.83 13.32 -5.70
CA ASP A 50 11.79 14.35 -5.60
C ASP A 50 10.39 13.75 -5.39
N LEU A 51 10.23 12.43 -5.57
CA LEU A 51 8.97 11.71 -5.35
C LEU A 51 8.77 11.31 -3.87
N TYR A 52 9.82 11.42 -3.05
CA TYR A 52 9.76 11.06 -1.64
C TYR A 52 9.79 12.29 -0.74
N LEU A 53 8.99 12.23 0.32
CA LEU A 53 9.12 13.16 1.42
C LEU A 53 10.31 12.78 2.31
N PRO A 54 10.92 13.76 3.00
CA PRO A 54 11.93 13.49 4.03
C PRO A 54 11.46 12.44 5.05
N GLU A 55 12.35 11.58 5.53
CA GLU A 55 11.98 10.46 6.42
C GLU A 55 11.40 10.94 7.77
N ASP A 56 11.80 12.13 8.21
CA ASP A 56 11.32 12.84 9.40
C ASP A 56 9.94 13.49 9.22
N SER A 57 9.36 13.45 8.02
CA SER A 57 8.01 13.99 7.76
C SER A 57 6.94 13.28 8.59
N VAL A 58 7.15 12.00 8.91
CA VAL A 58 6.29 11.21 9.79
C VAL A 58 6.97 11.09 11.15
N SER A 59 6.59 11.99 12.07
CA SER A 59 7.23 12.07 13.40
C SER A 59 7.21 10.77 14.22
N HIS A 60 6.22 9.89 14.03
CA HIS A 60 6.10 8.62 14.77
C HIS A 60 5.53 7.56 13.83
N LEU A 61 6.33 6.53 13.56
CA LEU A 61 5.90 5.34 12.83
C LEU A 61 5.00 4.49 13.75
N PRO A 62 3.88 3.94 13.25
CA PRO A 62 3.04 3.07 14.07
C PRO A 62 3.79 1.78 14.42
N ASP A 63 3.96 1.51 15.71
CA ASP A 63 4.47 0.24 16.23
C ASP A 63 3.40 -0.40 17.14
N VAL A 64 3.03 -1.65 16.85
CA VAL A 64 2.06 -2.44 17.62
C VAL A 64 2.56 -2.66 19.06
N LYS A 65 3.88 -2.68 19.28
CA LYS A 65 4.48 -2.82 20.63
C LYS A 65 4.16 -1.64 21.53
N GLU A 66 3.97 -0.46 20.95
CA GLU A 66 3.75 0.78 21.70
C GLU A 66 2.28 1.05 22.02
N LEU A 67 1.34 0.27 21.46
CA LEU A 67 -0.11 0.44 21.64
C LEU A 67 -0.57 0.58 23.11
N ASN A 68 0.11 -0.12 24.02
CA ASN A 68 -0.20 -0.14 25.45
C ASN A 68 0.78 0.67 26.30
N VAL A 69 1.81 1.27 25.68
CA VAL A 69 2.86 2.03 26.38
C VAL A 69 2.64 3.52 26.18
N ASN A 70 2.38 3.94 24.93
CA ASN A 70 2.22 5.35 24.56
C ASN A 70 0.76 5.64 24.18
N PRO A 71 0.18 6.77 24.61
CA PRO A 71 -1.16 7.15 24.21
C PRO A 71 -1.23 7.41 22.70
N THR A 72 -2.14 6.73 22.02
CA THR A 72 -2.37 6.92 20.59
C THR A 72 -3.20 8.18 20.34
N PHE A 73 -2.59 9.20 19.71
CA PHE A 73 -3.31 10.43 19.36
C PHE A 73 -4.43 10.17 18.33
N PRO A 74 -5.60 10.84 18.42
CA PRO A 74 -6.71 10.68 17.48
C PRO A 74 -6.29 10.83 16.01
N ASN A 75 -5.42 11.82 15.72
CA ASN A 75 -4.90 12.11 14.39
C ASN A 75 -3.99 11.00 13.81
N ARG A 76 -3.59 10.01 14.62
CA ARG A 76 -2.67 8.91 14.23
C ARG A 76 -3.34 7.54 14.23
N THR A 77 -4.60 7.46 14.64
CA THR A 77 -5.37 6.21 14.68
C THR A 77 -5.48 5.55 13.30
N HIS A 78 -5.53 6.33 12.22
CA HIS A 78 -5.62 5.80 10.87
C HIS A 78 -4.35 5.06 10.45
N LEU A 79 -3.16 5.63 10.70
CA LEU A 79 -1.88 4.98 10.37
C LEU A 79 -1.69 3.68 11.15
N LEU A 80 -2.08 3.68 12.41
CA LEU A 80 -2.06 2.50 13.26
C LEU A 80 -3.04 1.42 12.75
N HIS A 81 -4.24 1.81 12.33
CA HIS A 81 -5.21 0.91 11.73
C HIS A 81 -4.69 0.31 10.41
N LEU A 82 -4.01 1.12 9.58
CA LEU A 82 -3.35 0.65 8.35
C LEU A 82 -2.27 -0.38 8.65
N HIS A 83 -1.43 -0.12 9.63
CA HIS A 83 -0.38 -1.05 10.06
C HIS A 83 -0.97 -2.38 10.57
N ASN A 84 -1.99 -2.32 11.42
CA ASN A 84 -2.68 -3.51 11.92
C ASN A 84 -3.35 -4.32 10.80
N LEU A 85 -3.92 -3.65 9.79
CA LEU A 85 -4.50 -4.32 8.62
C LEU A 85 -3.42 -5.04 7.81
N ALA A 86 -2.28 -4.40 7.57
CA ALA A 86 -1.15 -5.00 6.86
C ALA A 86 -0.57 -6.22 7.61
N LEU A 87 -0.40 -6.12 8.93
CA LEU A 87 0.07 -7.22 9.79
C LEU A 87 -0.94 -8.38 9.80
N SER A 88 -2.22 -8.09 10.02
CA SER A 88 -3.27 -9.11 10.03
C SER A 88 -3.37 -9.83 8.67
N ARG A 89 -3.33 -9.07 7.57
CA ARG A 89 -3.38 -9.61 6.21
C ARG A 89 -2.18 -10.52 5.94
N SER A 90 -0.97 -10.07 6.25
CA SER A 90 0.25 -10.87 6.06
C SER A 90 0.25 -12.13 6.92
N PHE A 91 -0.25 -12.07 8.16
CA PHE A 91 -0.46 -13.23 9.03
C PHE A 91 -1.42 -14.26 8.39
N PHE A 92 -2.61 -13.84 7.95
CA PHE A 92 -3.59 -14.76 7.37
C PHE A 92 -3.13 -15.36 6.04
N PHE A 93 -2.50 -14.59 5.15
CA PHE A 93 -1.94 -15.15 3.92
C PHE A 93 -0.81 -16.14 4.20
N SER A 94 0.05 -15.84 5.19
CA SER A 94 1.10 -16.77 5.61
C SER A 94 0.52 -18.09 6.09
N TYR A 95 -0.54 -18.04 6.92
CA TYR A 95 -1.28 -19.20 7.37
C TYR A 95 -1.91 -19.97 6.20
N ILE A 96 -2.69 -19.32 5.33
CA ILE A 96 -3.42 -19.97 4.23
C ILE A 96 -2.46 -20.69 3.27
N LEU A 97 -1.37 -20.02 2.88
CA LEU A 97 -0.39 -20.57 1.93
C LEU A 97 0.41 -21.73 2.54
N GLN A 98 0.78 -21.65 3.83
CA GLN A 98 1.57 -22.70 4.47
C GLN A 98 0.74 -23.88 4.99
N ALA A 99 -0.48 -23.63 5.48
CA ALA A 99 -1.38 -24.66 5.99
C ALA A 99 -1.76 -25.70 4.95
N ARG A 100 -1.65 -25.33 3.68
CA ARG A 100 -1.91 -26.24 2.58
C ARG A 100 -0.79 -27.26 2.35
N PHE A 101 0.47 -26.95 2.62
CA PHE A 101 1.59 -27.90 2.43
C PHE A 101 1.54 -29.09 3.40
N ILE A 102 0.91 -28.92 4.56
CA ILE A 102 0.94 -29.90 5.67
C ILE A 102 -0.29 -30.83 5.67
N ARG A 103 -1.42 -30.44 5.06
CA ARG A 103 -2.62 -31.30 5.04
C ARG A 103 -2.48 -32.43 4.01
N PRO A 104 -2.75 -33.69 4.38
CA PRO A 104 -2.78 -34.79 3.42
C PRO A 104 -3.88 -34.53 2.37
N ALA A 105 -3.59 -34.89 1.12
CA ALA A 105 -4.45 -34.74 -0.07
C ALA A 105 -5.71 -35.63 -0.04
N ARG A 106 -6.31 -35.86 1.13
CA ARG A 106 -7.37 -36.85 1.34
C ARG A 106 -8.75 -36.35 0.89
N ASN A 107 -8.95 -35.04 0.76
CA ASN A 107 -10.13 -34.43 0.12
C ASN A 107 -9.68 -33.21 -0.69
N ASP A 108 -10.10 -33.12 -1.95
CA ASP A 108 -9.89 -32.03 -2.90
C ASP A 108 -10.29 -30.67 -2.33
N THR A 109 -9.40 -30.08 -1.55
CA THR A 109 -9.55 -28.75 -1.00
C THR A 109 -8.84 -27.83 -1.98
N TYR A 110 -9.59 -27.31 -2.95
CA TYR A 110 -9.03 -26.42 -3.97
C TYR A 110 -8.29 -25.26 -3.30
N ASP A 111 -7.14 -24.90 -3.86
CA ASP A 111 -6.45 -23.68 -3.46
C ASP A 111 -7.39 -22.48 -3.64
N PRO A 112 -7.22 -21.39 -2.87
CA PRO A 112 -7.98 -20.18 -3.13
C PRO A 112 -7.81 -19.82 -4.61
N GLY A 113 -8.91 -19.83 -5.37
CA GLY A 113 -8.85 -19.50 -6.78
C GLY A 113 -8.26 -18.10 -6.99
N MET A 114 -7.72 -17.81 -8.17
CA MET A 114 -7.12 -16.50 -8.48
C MET A 114 -8.06 -15.33 -8.16
N MET A 115 -9.37 -15.56 -8.30
CA MET A 115 -10.43 -14.62 -7.91
C MET A 115 -10.40 -14.23 -6.43
N TYR A 116 -10.04 -15.14 -5.52
CA TYR A 116 -9.91 -14.84 -4.10
C TYR A 116 -8.90 -13.72 -3.85
N TYR A 117 -7.76 -13.74 -4.54
CA TYR A 117 -6.75 -12.71 -4.39
C TYR A 117 -7.26 -11.34 -4.89
N PHE A 118 -7.97 -11.28 -6.01
CA PHE A 118 -8.63 -10.05 -6.47
C PHE A 118 -9.64 -9.53 -5.44
N LEU A 119 -10.60 -10.38 -5.04
CA LEU A 119 -11.64 -10.01 -4.08
C LEU A 119 -11.04 -9.58 -2.73
N SER A 120 -9.93 -10.19 -2.31
CA SER A 120 -9.24 -9.81 -1.08
C SER A 120 -8.66 -8.39 -1.14
N THR A 121 -8.16 -7.96 -2.31
CA THR A 121 -7.65 -6.58 -2.47
C THR A 121 -8.79 -5.57 -2.51
N VAL A 122 -9.91 -5.93 -3.18
CA VAL A 122 -11.12 -5.09 -3.19
C VAL A 122 -11.68 -4.95 -1.79
N ALA A 123 -11.77 -6.04 -1.03
CA ALA A 123 -12.28 -6.05 0.33
C ALA A 123 -11.50 -5.10 1.25
N ASP A 124 -10.17 -5.04 1.14
CA ASP A 124 -9.35 -4.11 1.94
C ASP A 124 -9.70 -2.65 1.65
N VAL A 125 -9.83 -2.29 0.36
CA VAL A 125 -10.11 -0.92 -0.08
C VAL A 125 -11.57 -0.55 0.19
N SER A 126 -12.50 -1.50 0.09
CA SER A 126 -13.92 -1.24 0.36
C SER A 126 -14.24 -1.16 1.85
N ALA A 127 -13.56 -1.95 2.68
CA ALA A 127 -13.83 -2.00 4.12
C ALA A 127 -13.23 -0.80 4.87
N ASN A 128 -12.20 -0.15 4.32
CA ASN A 128 -11.48 0.93 4.98
C ASN A 128 -11.46 2.22 4.14
N PRO A 129 -12.16 3.30 4.57
CA PRO A 129 -12.15 4.57 3.85
C PRO A 129 -10.77 5.25 3.83
N TYR A 130 -9.84 4.87 4.69
CA TYR A 130 -8.50 5.46 4.76
C TYR A 130 -7.48 4.75 3.86
N ILE A 131 -7.86 3.64 3.22
CA ILE A 131 -7.04 2.93 2.23
C ILE A 131 -7.47 3.32 0.83
N ASN A 132 -6.55 3.86 0.04
CA ASN A 132 -6.78 4.12 -1.38
C ASN A 132 -6.31 2.97 -2.28
N ALA A 133 -5.40 2.12 -1.80
CA ALA A 133 -4.80 1.07 -2.61
C ALA A 133 -4.44 -0.15 -1.77
N SER A 134 -4.63 -1.35 -2.34
CA SER A 134 -4.12 -2.59 -1.78
C SER A 134 -3.60 -3.49 -2.91
N ALA A 135 -2.58 -4.29 -2.61
CA ALA A 135 -1.98 -5.18 -3.59
C ALA A 135 -1.42 -6.43 -2.93
N ILE A 136 -1.32 -7.50 -3.73
CA ILE A 136 -0.56 -8.69 -3.38
C ILE A 136 0.51 -8.87 -4.44
N TYR A 137 1.76 -8.97 -4.01
CA TYR A 137 2.90 -9.22 -4.89
C TYR A 137 3.46 -10.61 -4.60
N PHE A 138 3.79 -11.33 -5.66
CA PHE A 138 4.46 -12.61 -5.57
C PHE A 138 5.90 -12.46 -6.02
N SER A 139 6.83 -13.03 -5.25
CA SER A 139 8.25 -13.00 -5.61
C SER A 139 8.49 -13.75 -6.92
N PRO A 140 9.35 -13.21 -7.81
CA PRO A 140 9.76 -13.94 -9.00
C PRO A 140 10.48 -15.24 -8.61
N HIS A 141 10.44 -16.23 -9.51
CA HIS A 141 11.12 -17.52 -9.36
C HIS A 141 10.75 -18.34 -8.11
N SER A 142 9.65 -18.01 -7.43
CA SER A 142 9.17 -18.69 -6.23
C SER A 142 7.77 -19.29 -6.46
N ALA A 143 7.49 -20.44 -5.85
CA ALA A 143 6.18 -21.08 -5.90
C ALA A 143 5.60 -21.18 -4.49
N TYR A 144 4.58 -20.37 -4.21
CA TYR A 144 3.96 -20.27 -2.89
C TYR A 144 2.76 -21.18 -2.69
N THR A 145 2.21 -21.72 -3.78
CA THR A 145 0.97 -22.50 -3.75
C THR A 145 1.22 -23.95 -4.18
N PRO A 146 0.67 -24.96 -3.46
CA PRO A 146 0.88 -26.37 -3.80
C PRO A 146 0.22 -26.82 -5.12
N SER A 147 -0.89 -26.21 -5.55
CA SER A 147 -1.59 -26.58 -6.81
C SER A 147 -0.73 -26.39 -8.06
N TYR A 148 0.16 -25.40 -8.09
CA TYR A 148 1.01 -25.10 -9.24
C TYR A 148 2.21 -26.05 -9.37
N ARG A 149 2.30 -27.11 -8.57
CA ARG A 149 3.34 -28.14 -8.69
C ARG A 149 3.09 -29.14 -9.83
N GLY A 150 1.87 -29.17 -10.39
CA GLY A 150 1.34 -30.32 -11.14
C GLY A 150 1.66 -30.41 -12.64
N PHE A 151 1.49 -29.37 -13.45
CA PHE A 151 1.62 -29.50 -14.91
C PHE A 151 1.94 -28.13 -15.55
N PHE A 152 2.97 -28.13 -16.41
CA PHE A 152 3.52 -27.01 -17.19
C PHE A 152 4.37 -25.95 -16.44
N ASN A 153 5.67 -26.03 -16.72
CA ASN A 153 6.67 -24.96 -16.74
C ASN A 153 6.63 -23.92 -15.60
N LYS A 154 7.33 -24.26 -14.52
CA LYS A 154 7.93 -23.40 -13.47
C LYS A 154 7.74 -21.89 -13.68
N THR A 155 6.61 -21.38 -13.23
CA THR A 155 6.47 -20.19 -12.36
C THR A 155 4.98 -19.85 -12.27
N MET A 156 4.58 -19.21 -11.17
CA MET A 156 3.42 -18.31 -11.15
C MET A 156 4.00 -16.89 -11.25
N PRO A 157 4.73 -16.54 -12.33
CA PRO A 157 5.83 -15.58 -12.20
C PRO A 157 5.36 -14.13 -12.08
N ARG A 158 4.10 -13.86 -12.42
CA ARG A 158 3.67 -12.50 -12.69
C ARG A 158 2.31 -12.16 -12.11
N PHE A 159 1.57 -13.09 -11.50
CA PHE A 159 0.28 -12.71 -10.94
C PHE A 159 0.46 -11.72 -9.79
N ALA A 160 -0.16 -10.54 -9.87
CA ALA A 160 -0.09 -9.53 -8.83
C ALA A 160 -1.34 -8.64 -8.87
N PRO A 161 -2.42 -9.00 -8.18
CA PRO A 161 -3.63 -8.20 -8.15
C PRO A 161 -3.39 -6.93 -7.34
N ARG A 162 -3.75 -5.79 -7.93
CA ARG A 162 -3.75 -4.48 -7.28
C ARG A 162 -5.10 -3.82 -7.49
N THR A 163 -5.65 -3.30 -6.41
CA THR A 163 -6.88 -2.51 -6.41
C THR A 163 -6.57 -1.08 -6.01
N PHE A 164 -7.12 -0.13 -6.75
CA PHE A 164 -7.16 1.29 -6.39
C PHE A 164 -8.59 1.78 -6.28
N ARG A 165 -8.83 2.67 -5.33
CA ARG A 165 -10.03 3.48 -5.30
C ARG A 165 -9.99 4.48 -6.45
N ALA A 166 -11.02 4.45 -7.28
CA ALA A 166 -11.20 5.34 -8.40
C ALA A 166 -12.39 6.26 -8.14
N ASP A 167 -12.30 7.46 -8.71
CA ASP A 167 -13.40 8.41 -8.71
C ASP A 167 -14.41 8.05 -9.81
N ASP A 168 -15.68 8.00 -9.45
CA ASP A 168 -16.82 7.71 -10.31
C ASP A 168 -17.52 8.97 -10.84
N PHE A 169 -16.95 10.15 -10.61
CA PHE A 169 -17.47 11.43 -11.10
C PHE A 169 -17.85 11.43 -12.60
N ASN A 170 -17.07 10.73 -13.43
CA ASN A 170 -17.26 10.63 -14.89
C ASN A 170 -18.00 9.34 -15.32
N ASP A 171 -18.57 8.56 -14.40
CA ASP A 171 -19.31 7.35 -14.75
C ASP A 171 -20.64 7.72 -15.44
N PRO A 172 -20.93 7.19 -16.65
CA PRO A 172 -22.19 7.47 -17.36
C PRO A 172 -23.45 7.05 -16.59
N ILE A 173 -23.33 6.17 -15.59
CA ILE A 173 -24.44 5.69 -14.77
C ILE A 173 -24.73 6.66 -13.61
N HIS A 174 -23.77 7.52 -13.23
CA HIS A 174 -23.88 8.43 -12.11
C HIS A 174 -24.48 9.79 -12.52
N LEU A 175 -25.81 9.91 -12.43
CA LEU A 175 -26.57 11.09 -12.89
C LEU A 175 -26.13 12.41 -12.22
N GLU A 176 -25.78 12.37 -10.94
CA GLU A 176 -25.46 13.56 -10.15
C GLU A 176 -24.05 14.08 -10.42
N ARG A 177 -23.18 13.28 -11.07
CA ARG A 177 -21.75 13.59 -11.27
C ARG A 177 -21.11 14.11 -9.98
N ILE A 178 -21.39 13.45 -8.87
CA ILE A 178 -20.72 13.70 -7.58
C ILE A 178 -19.78 12.52 -7.36
N SER A 179 -18.57 12.80 -6.86
CA SER A 179 -17.64 11.74 -6.47
C SER A 179 -18.19 10.97 -5.28
N THR A 180 -18.51 9.69 -5.45
CA THR A 180 -18.94 8.81 -4.35
C THR A 180 -17.80 7.96 -3.82
N LEU A 181 -16.67 7.91 -4.53
CA LEU A 181 -15.47 7.16 -4.13
C LEU A 181 -15.72 5.64 -3.92
N ASN A 182 -16.83 5.12 -4.43
CA ASN A 182 -17.24 3.72 -4.29
C ASN A 182 -16.79 2.83 -5.44
N THR A 183 -16.16 3.41 -6.47
CA THR A 183 -15.65 2.66 -7.61
C THR A 183 -14.24 2.19 -7.36
N PHE A 184 -13.98 0.92 -7.68
CA PHE A 184 -12.67 0.30 -7.51
C PHE A 184 -12.14 -0.16 -8.86
N THR A 185 -10.90 0.19 -9.16
CA THR A 185 -10.19 -0.29 -10.33
C THR A 185 -9.25 -1.41 -9.91
N VAL A 186 -9.51 -2.60 -10.45
CA VAL A 186 -8.74 -3.81 -10.14
C VAL A 186 -7.95 -4.20 -11.38
N ARG A 187 -6.63 -4.37 -11.23
CA ARG A 187 -5.75 -4.77 -12.33
C ARG A 187 -4.78 -5.83 -11.87
N ASP A 188 -4.43 -6.74 -12.77
CA ASP A 188 -3.31 -7.65 -12.59
C ASP A 188 -2.04 -6.98 -13.11
N LEU A 189 -1.06 -6.74 -12.23
CA LEU A 189 0.23 -6.18 -12.62
C LEU A 189 1.10 -7.17 -13.39
N GLY A 190 0.72 -8.44 -13.39
CA GLY A 190 1.32 -9.44 -14.28
C GLY A 190 0.91 -9.36 -15.72
N ALA A 191 -0.25 -8.77 -15.97
CA ALA A 191 -0.82 -8.62 -17.29
C ALA A 191 -0.37 -7.27 -17.86
N PHE A 192 0.90 -7.21 -18.29
CA PHE A 192 1.47 -6.03 -18.93
C PHE A 192 1.87 -6.33 -20.39
N SER A 193 1.94 -5.28 -21.22
CA SER A 193 2.43 -5.39 -22.59
C SER A 193 3.95 -5.54 -22.60
N ASN A 194 4.48 -6.41 -23.45
CA ASN A 194 5.94 -6.58 -23.62
C ASN A 194 6.65 -5.32 -24.13
N GLU A 195 5.91 -4.30 -24.57
CA GLU A 195 6.44 -3.04 -25.07
C GLU A 195 7.00 -2.13 -23.97
N THR A 196 6.53 -2.26 -22.72
CA THR A 196 6.90 -1.35 -21.62
C THR A 196 7.41 -2.10 -20.40
N GLN A 197 8.73 -2.14 -20.24
CA GLN A 197 9.40 -2.80 -19.11
C GLN A 197 9.11 -2.12 -17.75
N SER A 198 8.74 -0.83 -17.76
CA SER A 198 8.35 -0.08 -16.55
C SER A 198 7.04 -0.58 -15.92
N MET A 199 6.25 -1.39 -16.63
CA MET A 199 5.00 -1.96 -16.15
C MET A 199 5.20 -3.34 -15.48
N ASP A 200 6.39 -3.93 -15.62
CA ASP A 200 6.73 -5.22 -15.01
C ASP A 200 7.14 -5.04 -13.54
N TYR A 201 6.25 -5.37 -12.60
CA TYR A 201 6.53 -5.24 -11.16
C TYR A 201 7.71 -6.09 -10.65
N THR A 202 8.20 -7.04 -11.46
CA THR A 202 9.40 -7.83 -11.14
C THR A 202 10.69 -7.18 -11.60
N SER A 203 10.63 -6.14 -12.43
CA SER A 203 11.78 -5.37 -12.90
C SER A 203 12.15 -4.25 -11.94
N GLU A 204 13.44 -3.96 -11.83
CA GLU A 204 13.95 -2.77 -11.13
C GLU A 204 13.42 -1.44 -11.70
N HIS A 205 12.94 -1.45 -12.94
CA HIS A 205 12.35 -0.27 -13.57
C HIS A 205 10.94 0.04 -13.08
N TYR A 206 10.26 -0.91 -12.43
CA TYR A 206 8.93 -0.67 -11.88
C TYR A 206 9.02 0.11 -10.58
N ARG A 207 8.44 1.31 -10.59
CA ARG A 207 8.40 2.19 -9.44
C ARG A 207 7.31 1.73 -8.48
N ILE A 208 7.68 0.94 -7.48
CA ILE A 208 6.81 0.60 -6.35
C ILE A 208 7.08 1.51 -5.16
N ASN A 209 6.06 1.65 -4.35
CA ASN A 209 6.14 2.33 -3.08
C ASN A 209 6.88 1.50 -2.02
N GLU A 210 8.00 2.01 -1.52
CA GLU A 210 8.83 1.32 -0.53
C GLU A 210 8.22 1.32 0.89
N TRP A 211 7.10 2.01 1.13
CA TRP A 211 6.51 2.11 2.48
C TRP A 211 6.25 0.76 3.14
N TYR A 212 5.91 -0.28 2.36
CA TYR A 212 5.70 -1.62 2.93
C TYR A 212 6.97 -2.20 3.55
N GLN A 213 8.13 -2.08 2.88
CA GLN A 213 9.40 -2.57 3.41
C GLN A 213 9.89 -1.75 4.60
N LYS A 214 9.59 -0.44 4.63
CA LYS A 214 9.92 0.42 5.77
C LYS A 214 9.06 0.13 7.01
N TRP A 215 7.77 -0.21 6.83
CA TRP A 215 6.83 -0.39 7.95
C TRP A 215 6.72 -1.83 8.45
N LEU A 216 6.99 -2.82 7.60
CA LEU A 216 7.13 -4.23 7.98
C LEU A 216 8.44 -4.80 7.40
N PRO A 217 9.61 -4.43 7.94
CA PRO A 217 10.89 -4.92 7.45
C PRO A 217 11.01 -6.42 7.70
N ASP A 218 10.94 -7.20 6.63
CA ASP A 218 11.21 -8.65 6.65
C ASP A 218 12.72 -8.90 6.50
N ASN A 219 13.48 -8.55 7.54
CA ASN A 219 14.94 -8.69 7.57
C ASN A 219 15.35 -10.15 7.77
N VAL A 220 15.53 -10.88 6.66
CA VAL A 220 16.01 -12.27 6.67
C VAL A 220 17.42 -12.33 6.11
N VAL A 221 18.38 -12.71 6.94
CA VAL A 221 19.75 -12.98 6.48
C VAL A 221 19.82 -14.44 6.02
N GLY A 222 19.66 -14.65 4.71
CA GLY A 222 19.83 -15.96 4.08
C GLY A 222 18.59 -16.86 4.12
N ARG A 223 18.38 -17.61 5.21
CA ARG A 223 17.32 -18.65 5.27
C ARG A 223 16.01 -18.11 5.83
N HIS A 224 14.90 -18.40 5.14
CA HIS A 224 13.56 -18.07 5.63
C HIS A 224 13.13 -18.79 6.92
N ASP A 225 13.88 -19.82 7.36
CA ASP A 225 13.64 -20.53 8.61
C ASP A 225 13.84 -19.65 9.86
N THR A 226 14.54 -18.52 9.74
CA THR A 226 14.75 -17.56 10.85
C THR A 226 13.56 -16.62 11.05
N LYS A 227 12.52 -16.71 10.22
CA LYS A 227 11.30 -15.90 10.35
C LYS A 227 10.51 -16.28 11.59
N THR A 228 9.82 -15.29 12.16
CA THR A 228 8.94 -15.46 13.32
C THR A 228 7.95 -16.61 13.09
N THR A 229 7.95 -17.57 14.00
CA THR A 229 7.07 -18.73 13.95
C THR A 229 5.82 -18.47 14.79
N TYR A 230 4.66 -18.69 14.18
CA TYR A 230 3.36 -18.63 14.82
C TYR A 230 2.85 -20.04 15.04
N GLN A 231 2.29 -20.28 16.21
CA GLN A 231 1.58 -21.51 16.54
C GLN A 231 0.11 -21.18 16.79
N VAL A 232 -0.77 -21.66 15.93
CA VAL A 232 -2.22 -21.47 16.03
C VAL A 232 -2.87 -22.80 16.41
N GLN A 233 -3.81 -22.75 17.34
CA GLN A 233 -4.62 -23.91 17.73
C GLN A 233 -6.02 -23.73 17.16
N ILE A 234 -6.46 -24.68 16.33
CA ILE A 234 -7.77 -24.64 15.67
C ILE A 234 -8.63 -25.71 16.28
N ARG A 235 -9.75 -25.29 16.87
CA ARG A 235 -10.80 -26.17 17.35
C ARG A 235 -11.87 -26.29 16.27
N TYR A 236 -12.03 -27.48 15.73
CA TYR A 236 -13.07 -27.77 14.74
C TYR A 236 -14.42 -28.01 15.41
N ALA A 237 -15.51 -27.84 14.63
CA ALA A 237 -16.88 -28.08 15.11
C ALA A 237 -17.11 -29.53 15.56
N ASN A 238 -16.28 -30.48 15.15
CA ASN A 238 -16.28 -31.88 15.61
C ASN A 238 -15.53 -32.09 16.94
N ASN A 239 -15.16 -31.02 17.66
CA ASN A 239 -14.36 -31.03 18.89
C ASN A 239 -12.94 -31.61 18.76
N THR A 240 -12.40 -31.73 17.54
CA THR A 240 -10.97 -32.03 17.35
C THR A 240 -10.16 -30.74 17.40
N ASN A 241 -8.96 -30.83 17.97
CA ASN A 241 -8.00 -29.74 18.02
C ASN A 241 -6.82 -30.08 17.12
N GLU A 242 -6.44 -29.17 16.25
CA GLU A 242 -5.19 -29.25 15.50
C GLU A 242 -4.30 -28.06 15.85
N THR A 243 -3.01 -28.32 16.00
CA THR A 243 -2.00 -27.29 16.17
C THR A 243 -1.29 -27.09 14.83
N PHE A 244 -1.13 -25.83 14.45
CA PHE A 244 -0.53 -25.46 13.18
C PHE A 244 0.59 -24.46 13.40
N THR A 245 1.78 -24.80 12.89
CA THR A 245 2.99 -23.97 13.00
C THR A 245 3.38 -23.45 11.63
N PHE A 246 3.58 -22.13 11.52
CA PHE A 246 3.98 -21.48 10.27
C PHE A 246 4.83 -20.24 10.51
N HIS A 247 5.58 -19.84 9.49
CA HIS A 247 6.33 -18.59 9.50
C HIS A 247 5.41 -17.43 9.09
N GLY A 248 5.43 -16.31 9.80
CA GLY A 248 4.58 -15.16 9.50
C GLY A 248 5.34 -13.84 9.52
N PRO A 249 4.62 -12.69 9.53
CA PRO A 249 5.23 -11.37 9.59
C PRO A 249 6.00 -11.17 10.91
N PRO A 250 7.00 -10.26 10.94
CA PRO A 250 7.67 -9.88 12.18
C PRO A 250 6.67 -9.25 13.17
N ILE A 251 6.91 -9.45 14.47
CA ILE A 251 6.18 -8.82 15.58
C ILE A 251 6.99 -7.64 16.08
#